data_AF-A0A920H6T7-F1
#
_entry.id   AF-A0A920H6T7-F1
#
_cell.length_a   1.000
_cell.length_b   1.000
_cell.length_c   1.000
_cell.angle_alpha   90.00
_cell.angle_beta   90.00
_cell.angle_gamma   90.00
#
_symmetry.space_group_name_H-M   'P 1'
#
loop_
_entity.id
_entity.type
_entity.pdbx_description
1 polymer ?
#
loop_
_entity_poly.entity_id
_entity_poly.type
_entity_poly.pdbx_seq_one_letter_code
_entity_poly.pdbx_strand_id
1 'polypeptide(L)'
;MSESIRRAMLIILDGVGLGESEDNSGLSLANTPNLDVLLNDYPMSKIDASGNSVGLPEGQMGNSEVGHMVIGCGQIFKQDLVVINESIRDKSFLLMKV
;
A
#
# COMPACT_ATOMS: atom_id res chain seq x y z
N MET A 1 -13.37 -1.37 38.88
CA MET A 1 -12.67 -2.28 37.93
C MET A 1 -12.10 -1.41 36.83
N SER A 2 -10.79 -1.49 36.58
CA SER A 2 -10.13 -0.78 35.49
C SER A 2 -10.37 -1.56 34.20
N GLU A 3 -10.91 -0.90 33.17
CA GLU A 3 -11.12 -1.50 31.87
C GLU A 3 -9.77 -1.74 31.19
N SER A 4 -9.48 -2.98 30.82
CA SER A 4 -8.20 -3.36 30.20
C SER A 4 -8.16 -2.86 28.76
N ILE A 5 -7.33 -1.84 28.50
CA ILE A 5 -7.09 -1.33 27.13
C ILE A 5 -6.43 -2.41 26.28
N ARG A 6 -7.13 -2.85 25.22
CA ARG A 6 -6.53 -3.66 24.15
C ARG A 6 -5.69 -2.75 23.26
N ARG A 7 -4.39 -3.05 23.16
CA ARG A 7 -3.45 -2.31 22.31
C ARG A 7 -3.30 -3.03 20.97
N ALA A 8 -3.14 -2.25 19.91
CA ALA A 8 -2.83 -2.74 18.58
C ALA A 8 -1.55 -2.08 18.06
N MET A 9 -0.82 -2.79 17.21
CA MET A 9 0.39 -2.30 16.54
C MET A 9 0.28 -2.65 15.05
N LEU A 10 0.52 -1.67 14.19
CA LEU A 10 0.67 -1.86 12.76
C LEU A 10 2.16 -1.78 12.42
N ILE A 11 2.68 -2.81 11.73
CA ILE A 11 4.06 -2.87 11.25
C ILE A 11 4.02 -2.89 9.73
N ILE A 12 4.73 -1.94 9.09
CA ILE A 12 4.83 -1.83 7.64
C ILE A 12 6.26 -2.22 7.25
N LEU A 13 6.41 -3.31 6.49
CA LEU A 13 7.68 -3.71 5.90
C LEU A 13 7.78 -3.09 4.50
N ASP A 14 8.42 -1.93 4.39
CA ASP A 14 8.49 -1.18 3.12
C ASP A 14 9.24 -1.98 2.04
N GLY A 15 8.65 -2.04 0.84
CA GLY A 15 9.19 -2.81 -0.29
C GLY A 15 9.08 -4.35 -0.19
N VAL A 16 8.37 -4.89 0.81
CA VAL A 16 8.17 -6.35 0.94
C VAL A 16 6.84 -6.75 0.30
N GLY A 17 6.91 -7.53 -0.79
CA GLY A 17 5.75 -8.05 -1.51
C GLY A 17 5.82 -9.56 -1.73
N LEU A 18 4.68 -10.16 -2.05
CA LEU A 18 4.58 -11.57 -2.42
C LEU A 18 4.75 -11.70 -3.95
N GLY A 19 5.95 -12.10 -4.38
CA GLY A 19 6.25 -12.35 -5.80
C GLY A 19 5.84 -13.76 -6.26
N GLU A 20 5.77 -13.97 -7.57
CA GLU A 20 5.44 -15.28 -8.17
C GLU A 20 6.62 -16.25 -8.28
N SER A 21 7.85 -15.73 -8.35
CA SER A 21 9.07 -16.51 -8.52
C SER A 21 9.92 -16.44 -7.25
N GLU A 22 10.16 -17.59 -6.63
CA GLU A 22 11.03 -17.72 -5.46
C GLU A 22 12.51 -17.56 -5.84
N ASP A 23 12.89 -17.94 -7.07
CA ASP A 23 14.28 -18.02 -7.52
C ASP A 23 15.01 -16.66 -7.55
N ASN A 24 14.28 -15.55 -7.67
CA ASN A 24 14.83 -14.19 -7.73
C ASN A 24 14.23 -13.25 -6.68
N SER A 25 13.46 -13.77 -5.72
CA SER A 25 12.82 -12.98 -4.67
C SER A 25 13.76 -12.82 -3.48
N GLY A 26 14.16 -11.58 -3.18
CA GLY A 26 14.98 -11.28 -2.01
C GLY A 26 14.33 -11.70 -0.69
N LEU A 27 12.99 -11.70 -0.62
CA LEU A 27 12.25 -12.20 0.53
C LEU A 27 12.35 -13.73 0.63
N SER A 28 12.14 -14.44 -0.49
CA SER A 28 12.12 -15.91 -0.52
C SER A 28 13.49 -16.52 -0.25
N LEU A 29 14.57 -15.81 -0.64
CA LEU A 29 15.96 -16.24 -0.41
C LEU A 29 16.49 -15.85 0.98
N ALA A 30 15.81 -14.97 1.71
CA ALA A 30 16.24 -14.52 3.02
C ALA A 30 15.86 -15.52 4.12
N ASN A 31 16.67 -15.57 5.19
CA ASN A 31 16.31 -16.31 6.40
C ASN A 31 15.40 -15.45 7.29
N THR A 32 14.09 -15.69 7.24
CA THR A 32 13.06 -14.84 7.88
C THR A 32 12.23 -15.57 8.95
N PRO A 33 12.83 -16.26 9.94
CA PRO A 33 12.13 -17.23 10.79
C PRO A 33 10.94 -16.65 11.56
N ASN A 34 11.02 -15.38 11.98
CA ASN A 34 9.91 -14.71 12.68
C ASN A 34 8.76 -14.36 11.73
N LEU A 35 9.08 -13.90 10.51
CA LEU A 35 8.06 -13.58 9.51
C LEU A 35 7.42 -14.88 9.00
N ASP A 36 8.21 -15.95 8.84
CA ASP A 36 7.72 -17.26 8.41
C ASP A 36 6.71 -17.83 9.41
N VAL A 37 6.97 -17.71 10.71
CA VAL A 37 5.99 -18.09 11.75
C VAL A 37 4.72 -17.24 11.65
N LEU A 38 4.85 -15.92 11.50
CA LEU A 38 3.68 -15.04 11.36
C LEU A 38 2.86 -15.36 10.11
N LEU A 39 3.51 -15.70 9.01
CA LEU A 39 2.87 -16.01 7.73
C LEU A 39 2.29 -17.43 7.65
N ASN A 40 2.71 -18.38 8.49
CA ASN A 40 2.21 -19.76 8.47
C ASN A 40 1.19 -20.05 9.58
N ASP A 41 1.40 -19.48 10.78
CA ASP A 41 0.67 -19.90 11.99
C ASP A 41 -0.49 -18.98 12.36
N TYR A 42 -0.60 -17.80 11.72
CA TYR A 42 -1.63 -16.81 12.00
C TYR A 42 -2.48 -16.47 10.76
N PRO A 43 -3.73 -16.00 10.92
CA PRO A 43 -4.57 -15.62 9.80
C PRO A 43 -3.91 -14.56 8.91
N MET A 44 -3.80 -14.87 7.62
CA MET A 44 -3.19 -14.02 6.61
C MET A 44 -4.14 -13.74 5.44
N SER A 45 -3.94 -12.61 4.80
CA SER A 45 -4.60 -12.25 3.55
C SER A 45 -3.61 -11.53 2.63
N LYS A 46 -3.92 -11.48 1.34
CA LYS A 46 -3.14 -10.76 0.32
C LYS A 46 -3.95 -9.55 -0.12
N ILE A 47 -3.27 -8.42 -0.32
CA ILE A 47 -3.89 -7.16 -0.76
C ILE A 47 -3.11 -6.60 -1.95
N ASP A 48 -3.82 -5.94 -2.85
CA ASP A 48 -3.20 -5.20 -3.95
C ASP A 48 -2.70 -3.85 -3.45
N ALA A 49 -1.43 -3.53 -3.75
CA ALA A 49 -0.76 -2.30 -3.31
C ALA A 49 -0.29 -1.42 -4.49
N SER A 50 -0.85 -1.62 -5.69
CA SER A 50 -0.46 -0.92 -6.92
C SER A 50 -1.67 -0.66 -7.82
N GLY A 51 -1.47 0.15 -8.86
CA GLY A 51 -2.49 0.50 -9.84
C GLY A 51 -3.79 1.04 -9.24
N ASN A 52 -4.91 0.66 -9.85
CA ASN A 52 -6.24 1.18 -9.51
C ASN A 52 -6.62 0.92 -8.03
N SER A 53 -6.13 -0.17 -7.43
CA SER A 53 -6.40 -0.57 -6.05
C SER A 53 -5.90 0.44 -5.01
N VAL A 54 -4.94 1.30 -5.39
CA VAL A 54 -4.40 2.37 -4.54
C VAL A 54 -4.53 3.77 -5.16
N GLY A 55 -5.35 3.91 -6.21
CA GLY A 55 -5.62 5.21 -6.85
C GLY A 55 -4.54 5.65 -7.84
N LEU A 56 -3.68 4.72 -8.28
CA LEU A 56 -2.73 4.92 -9.37
C LEU A 56 -3.31 4.43 -10.71
N PRO A 57 -2.81 4.94 -11.85
CA PRO A 57 -3.09 4.37 -13.16
C PRO A 57 -2.85 2.86 -13.23
N GLU A 58 -3.64 2.16 -14.04
CA GLU A 58 -3.48 0.73 -14.29
C GLU A 58 -2.04 0.37 -14.70
N GLY A 59 -1.49 -0.68 -14.10
CA GLY A 59 -0.12 -1.13 -14.35
C GLY A 59 0.98 -0.31 -13.66
N GLN A 60 0.64 0.81 -13.00
CA GLN A 60 1.62 1.60 -12.28
C GLN A 60 1.97 0.93 -10.94
N MET A 61 3.28 0.73 -10.72
CA MET A 61 3.80 0.22 -9.46
C MET A 61 3.45 1.15 -8.28
N GLY A 62 3.16 0.54 -7.14
CA GLY A 62 2.98 1.26 -5.87
C GLY A 62 4.28 1.90 -5.38
N ASN A 63 4.16 2.79 -4.40
CA ASN A 63 5.29 3.43 -3.73
C ASN A 63 4.93 3.73 -2.26
N SER A 64 5.94 4.13 -1.49
CA SER A 64 5.79 4.37 -0.05
C SER A 64 4.76 5.46 0.25
N GLU A 65 4.75 6.57 -0.48
CA GLU A 65 3.83 7.70 -0.23
C GLU A 65 2.37 7.28 -0.43
N VAL A 66 2.06 6.70 -1.58
CA VAL A 66 0.71 6.21 -1.92
C VAL A 66 0.27 5.14 -0.93
N GLY A 67 1.15 4.19 -0.61
CA GLY A 67 0.85 3.08 0.30
C GLY A 67 0.52 3.57 1.71
N HIS A 68 1.35 4.44 2.28
CA HIS A 68 1.12 4.99 3.62
C HIS A 68 -0.16 5.84 3.66
N MET A 69 -0.46 6.59 2.60
CA MET A 69 -1.66 7.41 2.53
C MET A 69 -2.93 6.56 2.47
N VAL A 70 -2.98 5.53 1.62
CA VAL A 70 -4.15 4.65 1.52
C VAL A 70 -4.37 3.88 2.83
N ILE A 71 -3.30 3.36 3.45
CA ILE A 71 -3.37 2.68 4.76
C ILE A 71 -3.88 3.64 5.84
N GLY A 72 -3.36 4.86 5.89
CA GLY A 72 -3.72 5.86 6.90
C GLY A 72 -5.14 6.41 6.72
N CYS A 73 -5.57 6.61 5.48
CA CYS A 73 -6.89 7.17 5.16
C CYS A 73 -8.01 6.12 5.10
N GLY A 74 -7.66 4.83 4.99
CA GLY A 74 -8.63 3.72 4.93
C GLY A 74 -9.50 3.72 3.67
N GLN A 75 -9.07 4.40 2.60
CA GLN A 75 -9.79 4.48 1.32
C GLN A 75 -8.82 4.74 0.17
N ILE A 76 -9.27 4.45 -1.06
CA ILE A 76 -8.53 4.77 -2.28
C ILE A 76 -8.39 6.29 -2.39
N PHE A 77 -7.15 6.78 -2.46
CA PHE A 77 -6.85 8.20 -2.55
C PHE A 77 -6.31 8.55 -3.93
N LYS A 78 -6.95 9.53 -4.59
CA LYS A 78 -6.53 9.97 -5.92
C LYS A 78 -5.34 10.91 -5.80
N GLN A 79 -4.20 10.46 -6.31
CA GLN A 79 -2.95 11.21 -6.21
C GLN A 79 -3.00 12.54 -6.98
N ASP A 80 -2.27 13.53 -6.49
CA ASP A 80 -2.22 14.88 -7.08
C ASP A 80 -1.86 14.83 -8.57
N LEU A 81 -0.93 13.96 -8.97
CA LEU A 81 -0.57 13.78 -10.38
C LEU A 81 -1.78 13.40 -11.24
N VAL A 82 -2.66 12.52 -10.75
CA VAL A 82 -3.87 12.10 -11.47
C VAL A 82 -4.88 13.25 -11.52
N VAL A 83 -5.09 13.93 -10.39
CA VAL A 83 -5.99 15.10 -10.31
C VAL A 83 -5.54 16.22 -11.25
N ILE A 84 -4.24 16.54 -11.25
CA ILE A 84 -3.64 17.54 -12.14
C ILE A 84 -3.81 17.13 -13.61
N ASN A 85 -3.47 15.89 -13.97
CA ASN A 85 -3.59 15.41 -15.35
C ASN A 85 -5.03 15.43 -15.87
N GLU A 86 -6.01 15.06 -15.03
CA GLU A 86 -7.42 15.15 -15.40
C GLU A 86 -7.89 16.58 -15.55
N SER A 87 -7.49 17.46 -14.62
CA SER A 87 -7.87 18.88 -14.68
C SER A 87 -7.29 19.61 -15.91
N ILE A 88 -6.11 19.18 -16.39
CA ILE A 88 -5.53 19.68 -17.65
C ILE A 88 -6.37 19.18 -18.84
N ARG A 89 -6.79 17.91 -18.81
CA ARG A 89 -7.57 17.29 -19.89
C ARG A 89 -8.98 17.89 -20.02
N ASP A 90 -9.64 18.18 -18.91
CA ASP A 90 -10.98 18.77 -18.89
C ASP A 90 -10.99 20.31 -18.87
N LYS A 91 -9.80 20.93 -18.88
CA LYS A 91 -9.55 22.38 -18.83
C LYS A 91 -9.96 23.06 -17.52
N SER A 92 -10.33 22.31 -16.48
CA SER A 92 -10.65 22.84 -15.16
C SER A 92 -9.42 23.32 -14.39
N PHE A 93 -8.21 22.91 -14.79
CA PHE A 93 -6.95 23.36 -14.19
C PHE A 93 -6.85 24.90 -14.16
N LEU A 94 -7.38 25.58 -15.17
CA LEU A 94 -7.38 27.05 -15.27
C LEU A 94 -8.28 27.74 -14.23
N LEU A 95 -9.18 27.00 -13.60
CA LEU A 95 -10.12 27.49 -12.58
C LEU A 95 -9.63 27.20 -11.15
N MET A 96 -8.57 26.40 -11.00
CA MET A 96 -7.99 26.10 -9.69
C MET A 96 -7.40 27.37 -9.07
N LYS A 97 -7.67 27.57 -7.77
CA LYS A 97 -7.07 28.63 -6.97
C LYS A 97 -5.92 28.04 -6.17
N VAL A 98 -4.80 28.75 -6.15
CA VAL A 98 -3.65 28.49 -5.27
C VAL A 98 -4.00 28.95 -3.86
#